data_AF-A0A183FSD8-F1
#
_entry.id   AF-A0A183FSD8-F1
#
_cell.length_a   1.000
_cell.length_b   1.000
_cell.length_c   1.000
_cell.angle_alpha   90.00
_cell.angle_beta   90.00
_cell.angle_gamma   90.00
#
_symmetry.space_group_name_H-M   'P 1'
#
loop_
_entity.id
_entity.type
_entity.pdbx_description
1 polymer ?
#
loop_
_entity_poly.entity_id
_entity_poly.type
_entity_poly.pdbx_seq_one_letter_code
_entity_poly.pdbx_strand_id
1 'polypeptide(L)' 'MLAGNMSTDDQDVQQSRRRGRCSRVSRSQKEILVLLVFVNGMTTHDAAKVADMNENTARSIIKAYKRD' A
#
# COMPACT_ATOMS: atom_id res chain seq x y z
N MET A 1 -18.94 -4.23 37.75
CA MET A 1 -17.89 -5.23 37.47
C MET A 1 -18.43 -6.13 36.37
N LEU A 2 -17.88 -6.29 35.17
CA LEU A 2 -16.60 -5.93 34.56
C LEU A 2 -16.85 -5.59 33.09
N ALA A 3 -16.19 -4.54 32.60
CA ALA A 3 -16.05 -4.28 31.17
C ALA A 3 -15.13 -5.35 30.55
N GLY A 4 -15.53 -5.90 29.41
CA GLY A 4 -14.83 -7.02 28.76
C GLY A 4 -14.82 -6.88 27.25
N ASN A 5 -13.75 -6.25 26.77
CA ASN A 5 -13.03 -6.46 25.52
C ASN A 5 -13.70 -6.04 24.20
N MET A 6 -13.30 -4.85 23.74
CA MET A 6 -13.13 -4.52 22.33
C MET A 6 -12.30 -5.61 21.64
N SER A 7 -12.91 -6.36 20.73
CA SER A 7 -12.19 -7.08 19.68
C SER A 7 -12.39 -6.28 18.41
N THR A 8 -11.41 -5.43 18.10
CA THR A 8 -11.36 -4.61 16.89
C THR A 8 -10.82 -5.47 15.74
N ASP A 9 -11.63 -6.40 15.27
CA ASP A 9 -11.39 -7.15 14.04
C ASP A 9 -12.68 -7.02 13.21
N ASP A 10 -12.56 -6.78 11.90
CA ASP A 10 -13.66 -6.63 10.93
C ASP A 10 -14.31 -5.24 10.69
N GLN A 11 -13.55 -4.14 10.75
CA GLN A 11 -13.98 -2.87 10.15
C GLN A 11 -13.19 -2.48 8.89
N ASP A 12 -13.16 -3.31 7.85
CA ASP A 12 -12.72 -2.81 6.53
C ASP A 12 -13.36 -3.47 5.29
N VAL A 13 -14.54 -4.10 5.43
CA VAL A 13 -15.14 -4.86 4.31
C VAL A 13 -16.31 -4.15 3.61
N GLN A 14 -16.64 -2.89 3.91
CA GLN A 14 -17.77 -2.21 3.25
C GLN A 14 -17.58 -0.74 2.84
N GLN A 15 -16.42 -0.36 2.32
CA GLN A 15 -16.34 0.80 1.41
C GLN A 15 -16.46 0.36 -0.05
N SER A 16 -17.65 -0.16 -0.34
CA SER A 16 -18.13 -0.56 -1.66
C SER A 16 -18.38 0.67 -2.54
N ARG A 17 -17.86 0.61 -3.78
CA ARG A 17 -18.41 1.23 -4.99
C ARG A 17 -18.40 2.75 -5.13
N ARG A 18 -17.23 3.38 -5.29
CA ARG A 18 -17.11 4.54 -6.21
C ARG A 18 -15.72 4.56 -6.87
N ARG A 19 -15.74 4.55 -8.22
CA ARG A 19 -14.63 4.76 -9.18
C ARG A 19 -14.08 3.47 -9.80
N GLY A 20 -14.42 3.31 -11.08
CA GLY A 20 -14.15 2.13 -11.89
C GLY A 20 -12.68 1.87 -12.15
N ARG A 21 -12.37 0.58 -12.38
CA ARG A 21 -11.20 0.02 -13.07
C ARG A 21 -9.91 0.87 -13.04
N CYS A 22 -9.48 1.28 -11.86
CA CYS A 22 -8.05 1.38 -11.58
C CYS A 22 -7.75 0.13 -10.77
N SER A 23 -6.84 -0.73 -11.25
CA SER A 23 -6.24 -1.74 -10.39
C SER A 23 -5.70 -1.01 -9.17
N ARG A 24 -6.42 -1.13 -8.05
CA ARG A 24 -6.14 -0.40 -6.83
C ARG A 24 -4.96 -1.14 -6.23
N VAL A 25 -3.75 -0.60 -6.40
CA VAL A 25 -2.51 -1.19 -5.84
C VAL A 25 -2.79 -1.58 -4.40
N SER A 26 -2.60 -2.87 -4.10
CA SER A 26 -2.95 -3.40 -2.79
C SER A 26 -2.06 -2.76 -1.71
N ARG A 27 -2.54 -2.76 -0.47
CA ARG A 27 -1.73 -2.26 0.66
C ARG A 27 -0.41 -3.02 0.76
N SER A 28 -0.44 -4.34 0.61
CA SER A 28 0.76 -5.20 0.63
C SER A 28 1.75 -4.83 -0.48
N GLN A 29 1.28 -4.55 -1.69
CA GLN A 29 2.14 -4.10 -2.78
C GLN A 29 2.83 -2.76 -2.48
N LYS A 30 2.11 -1.83 -1.83
CA LYS A 30 2.70 -0.55 -1.39
C LYS A 30 3.75 -0.75 -0.30
N GLU A 31 3.47 -1.59 0.68
CA GLU A 31 4.40 -1.90 1.78
C GLU A 31 5.68 -2.55 1.24
N ILE A 32 5.55 -3.53 0.33
CA ILE A 32 6.69 -4.16 -0.35
C ILE A 32 7.51 -3.09 -1.10
N LEU A 33 6.87 -2.25 -1.90
CA LEU A 33 7.55 -1.19 -2.65
C LEU A 33 8.36 -0.26 -1.73
N VAL A 34 7.75 0.21 -0.65
CA VAL A 34 8.37 1.14 0.31
C VAL A 34 9.57 0.47 1.00
N LEU A 35 9.43 -0.78 1.47
CA LEU A 35 10.55 -1.52 2.07
C LEU A 35 11.72 -1.67 1.09
N LEU A 36 11.45 -2.10 -0.14
CA LEU A 36 12.51 -2.29 -1.14
C LEU A 36 13.25 -0.99 -1.46
N VAL A 37 12.55 0.14 -1.57
CA VAL A 37 13.17 1.42 -1.92
C VAL A 37 13.89 2.06 -0.75
N PHE A 38 13.28 2.13 0.43
CA PHE A 38 13.82 2.88 1.57
C PHE A 38 14.70 2.05 2.50
N VAL A 39 14.45 0.75 2.63
CA VAL A 39 15.24 -0.14 3.50
C VAL A 39 16.33 -0.84 2.69
N ASN A 40 15.97 -1.42 1.54
CA ASN A 40 16.92 -2.19 0.74
C ASN A 40 17.70 -1.33 -0.27
N GLY A 41 17.37 -0.04 -0.40
CA GLY A 41 18.07 0.89 -1.29
C GLY A 41 17.85 0.62 -2.78
N MET A 42 16.82 -0.15 -3.15
CA MET A 42 16.55 -0.47 -4.55
C MET A 42 16.07 0.74 -5.34
N THR A 43 16.35 0.73 -6.64
CA THR A 43 15.74 1.70 -7.55
C THR A 43 14.22 1.49 -7.59
N THR A 44 13.47 2.58 -7.78
CA THR A 44 12.00 2.49 -7.88
C THR A 44 11.55 1.61 -9.04
N HIS A 45 12.32 1.56 -10.13
CA HIS A 45 12.07 0.68 -11.27
C HIS A 45 12.16 -0.80 -10.89
N ASP A 46 13.24 -1.21 -10.23
CA ASP A 46 13.43 -2.63 -9.87
C ASP A 46 12.44 -3.05 -8.78
N ALA A 47 12.19 -2.17 -7.80
CA ALA A 47 11.20 -2.42 -6.76
C ALA A 47 9.77 -2.53 -7.33
N ALA A 48 9.44 -1.78 -8.39
CA ALA A 48 8.15 -1.87 -9.06
C ALA A 48 7.93 -3.25 -9.72
N LYS A 49 8.98 -3.82 -10.31
CA LYS A 49 8.93 -5.18 -10.89
C LYS A 49 8.69 -6.23 -9.81
N VAL A 50 9.38 -6.13 -8.68
CA VAL A 50 9.22 -7.07 -7.56
C VAL A 50 7.83 -6.97 -6.93
N ALA A 51 7.29 -5.75 -6.82
CA ALA A 51 5.96 -5.52 -6.27
C ALA A 51 4.81 -5.72 -7.28
N ASP A 52 5.13 -6.25 -8.48
CA ASP A 52 4.20 -6.48 -9.58
C ASP A 52 3.32 -5.25 -9.89
N MET A 53 3.96 -4.10 -10.09
CA MET A 53 3.26 -2.86 -10.41
C MET A 53 3.96 -2.03 -11.48
N ASN A 54 3.18 -1.15 -12.12
CA ASN A 54 3.70 -0.18 -13.08
C ASN A 54 4.67 0.81 -12.38
N GLU A 55 5.84 1.00 -12.97
CA GLU A 55 6.85 1.95 -12.50
C GLU A 55 6.30 3.38 -12.30
N ASN A 56 5.40 3.84 -13.18
CA ASN A 56 4.81 5.17 -13.04
C ASN A 56 3.96 5.31 -11.77
N THR A 57 3.25 4.24 -11.41
CA THR A 57 2.49 4.15 -10.17
C THR A 57 3.44 4.08 -8.97
N ALA A 58 4.49 3.26 -9.05
CA ALA A 58 5.50 3.16 -8.01
C ALA A 58 6.20 4.50 -7.74
N ARG A 59 6.62 5.22 -8.78
CA ARG A 59 7.20 6.57 -8.67
C ARG A 59 6.25 7.55 -8.00
N SER A 60 4.97 7.53 -8.37
CA SER A 60 3.97 8.39 -7.75
C SER A 60 3.80 8.09 -6.26
N ILE A 61 3.81 6.81 -5.87
CA ILE A 61 3.72 6.37 -4.47
C ILE A 61 4.96 6.81 -3.68
N ILE A 62 6.17 6.49 -4.15
CA ILE A 62 7.42 6.87 -3.47
C ILE A 62 7.53 8.40 -3.33
N LYS A 63 7.12 9.16 -4.34
CA LYS A 63 7.11 10.63 -4.27
C LYS A 63 6.14 11.15 -3.22
N ALA A 64 4.99 10.51 -3.02
CA ALA A 64 4.07 10.86 -1.94
C ALA A 64 4.71 10.60 -0.57
N TYR A 65 5.37 9.44 -0.38
CA TYR A 65 6.07 9.10 0.87
C TYR A 65 7.25 10.02 1.21
N LYS A 66 7.87 10.70 0.24
CA LYS A 66 8.96 11.66 0.49
C LYS A 66 8.46 13.07 0.86
N ARG A 67 7.16 13.33 0.71
CA ARG A 67 6.56 14.65 0.96
C ARG A 67 5.94 14.79 2.33
N ASP A 68 5.55 13.68 2.95
CA ASP A 68 5.30 13.57 4.39
C ASP A 68 6.63 13.45 5.15
#